data_AF-A0A1V0PJN3-F1
#
_entry.id   AF-A0A1V0PJN3-F1
#
_cell.length_a   1.000
_cell.length_b   1.000
_cell.length_c   1.000
_cell.angle_alpha   90.00
_cell.angle_beta   90.00
_cell.angle_gamma   90.00
#
_symmetry.space_group_name_H-M   'P 1'
#
loop_
_entity.id
_entity.type
_entity.pdbx_description
1 polymer ?
#
loop_
_entity_poly.entity_id
_entity_poly.type
_entity_poly.pdbx_seq_one_letter_code
_entity_poly.pdbx_strand_id
1 'polypeptide(L)'
;MLVIDVYGKIAKTKISDKLKLYISNVPSDWKEGIVEDMMQEIRQQKVDIEDNLRRYGDSFQSEYTVASLKRIIETNIKQCPDHGLETIEKCLDYLADNMVCLFFDYDDEDMPFFDWTTNCFEGRFCEEDYAEKVMYFSNFVNQGVQNGIHMNCIYTSNMNPLEHTRILRNLNFRIDSKFNNWKSKDDYIIELQKMGKRIDGILNSENDYYKLDYIINSIYQDNSYNKNHFLKVFSLLELLLVASNQKTNIDHLLIPYLEKNYGDDSTDVAMILRQIRNKIAHGDFKAVNDKAEKFAQKYMTNYTFDYSEYSRLNWIFLVTCCLLDDLLRAIIFNQLKGTK
;
A
#
# COMPACT_ATOMS: atom_id res chain seq x y z
N MET A 1 -9.22 -5.33 -10.68
CA MET A 1 -8.05 -4.76 -11.38
C MET A 1 -7.75 -3.38 -10.82
N LEU A 2 -6.46 -3.02 -10.72
CA LEU A 2 -5.98 -1.78 -10.10
C LEU A 2 -5.20 -0.93 -11.10
N VAL A 3 -5.58 0.33 -11.33
CA VAL A 3 -4.79 1.28 -12.14
C VAL A 3 -3.78 1.98 -11.24
N ILE A 4 -2.50 1.89 -11.62
CA ILE A 4 -1.38 2.43 -10.84
C ILE A 4 -0.76 3.66 -11.50
N ASP A 5 -0.03 4.45 -10.71
CA ASP A 5 0.64 5.71 -11.12
C ASP A 5 1.87 5.53 -12.01
N VAL A 6 1.64 4.84 -13.12
CA VAL A 6 2.56 4.56 -14.21
C VAL A 6 1.81 4.81 -15.52
N TYR A 7 2.42 5.54 -16.44
CA TYR A 7 1.79 5.90 -17.70
C TYR A 7 2.67 5.60 -18.91
N GLY A 8 1.99 5.38 -20.04
CA GLY A 8 2.56 5.09 -21.34
C GLY A 8 2.21 3.69 -21.83
N LYS A 9 2.42 3.44 -23.12
CA LYS A 9 2.19 2.12 -23.73
C LYS A 9 3.20 1.10 -23.21
N ILE A 10 2.70 -0.07 -22.82
CA ILE A 10 3.45 -1.23 -22.34
C ILE A 10 2.85 -2.52 -22.88
N ALA A 11 3.68 -3.55 -23.03
CA ALA A 11 3.19 -4.90 -23.31
C ALA A 11 2.70 -5.57 -22.02
N LYS A 12 1.77 -6.53 -22.13
CA LYS A 12 1.39 -7.41 -21.02
C LYS A 12 2.64 -8.10 -20.49
N THR A 13 3.01 -7.78 -19.25
CA THR A 13 4.26 -8.18 -18.64
C THR A 13 3.95 -8.94 -17.36
N LYS A 14 4.55 -10.12 -17.21
CA LYS A 14 4.41 -10.96 -16.01
C LYS A 14 5.22 -10.36 -14.87
N ILE A 15 4.59 -10.22 -13.70
CA ILE A 15 5.21 -9.76 -12.45
C ILE A 15 5.53 -10.94 -11.55
N SER A 16 4.56 -11.83 -11.32
CA SER A 16 4.71 -13.06 -10.53
C SER A 16 4.05 -14.22 -11.29
N ASP A 17 4.78 -15.33 -11.44
CA ASP A 17 4.28 -16.51 -12.14
C ASP A 17 3.39 -17.38 -11.25
N LYS A 18 3.73 -17.45 -9.95
CA LYS A 18 3.01 -18.27 -8.97
C LYS A 18 1.70 -17.63 -8.50
N LEU A 19 1.65 -16.29 -8.52
CA LEU A 19 0.42 -15.54 -8.26
C LEU A 19 -0.34 -15.18 -9.53
N LYS A 20 0.15 -15.53 -10.74
CA LYS A 20 -0.43 -15.06 -12.02
C LYS A 20 -0.69 -13.54 -12.05
N LEU A 21 0.23 -12.77 -11.47
CA LEU A 21 0.14 -11.30 -11.41
C LEU A 21 0.78 -10.67 -12.64
N TYR A 22 0.06 -9.79 -13.31
CA TYR A 22 0.50 -9.12 -14.54
C TYR A 22 0.28 -7.61 -14.47
N ILE A 23 1.05 -6.91 -15.31
CA ILE A 23 0.89 -5.48 -15.58
C ILE A 23 0.69 -5.27 -17.09
N SER A 24 -0.27 -4.44 -17.48
CA SER A 24 -0.50 -4.06 -18.89
C SER A 24 -1.15 -2.68 -18.97
N ASN A 25 -1.38 -2.17 -20.19
CA ASN A 25 -2.34 -1.09 -20.34
C ASN A 25 -3.76 -1.56 -20.01
N VAL A 26 -4.61 -0.61 -19.62
CA VAL A 26 -6.02 -0.84 -19.31
C VAL A 26 -6.74 -1.47 -20.53
N PRO A 27 -7.52 -2.55 -20.32
CA PRO A 27 -8.28 -3.20 -21.38
C PRO A 27 -9.44 -2.32 -21.86
N SER A 28 -9.94 -2.57 -23.07
CA SER A 28 -10.90 -1.68 -23.73
C SER A 28 -12.24 -1.53 -23.01
N ASP A 29 -12.70 -2.58 -22.34
CA ASP A 29 -13.93 -2.65 -21.56
C ASP A 29 -13.91 -1.77 -20.30
N TRP A 30 -12.74 -1.43 -19.77
CA TRP A 30 -12.59 -0.52 -18.63
C TRP A 30 -12.41 0.95 -19.02
N LYS A 31 -12.01 1.22 -20.26
CA LYS A 31 -11.68 2.59 -20.69
C LYS A 31 -12.89 3.52 -20.66
N GLU A 32 -14.04 3.03 -21.08
CA GLU A 32 -15.27 3.81 -21.12
C GLU A 32 -15.63 4.31 -19.71
N GLY A 33 -15.69 3.43 -18.72
CA GLY A 33 -15.97 3.80 -17.32
C GLY A 33 -14.93 4.79 -16.75
N ILE A 34 -13.64 4.57 -17.02
CA ILE A 34 -12.58 5.49 -16.57
C ILE A 34 -12.72 6.88 -17.21
N VAL A 35 -13.08 6.95 -18.49
CA VAL A 35 -13.32 8.23 -19.19
C VAL A 35 -14.55 8.93 -18.64
N GLU A 36 -15.64 8.20 -18.37
CA GLU A 36 -16.83 8.73 -17.71
C GLU A 36 -16.51 9.30 -16.33
N ASP A 37 -15.71 8.59 -15.53
CA ASP A 37 -15.27 9.05 -14.21
C ASP A 37 -14.42 10.32 -14.28
N MET A 38 -13.49 10.40 -15.23
CA MET A 38 -12.72 11.63 -15.48
C MET A 38 -13.62 12.79 -15.91
N MET A 39 -14.65 12.53 -16.73
CA MET A 39 -15.64 13.55 -17.13
C MET A 39 -16.47 14.02 -15.93
N GLN A 40 -16.84 13.12 -15.02
CA GLN A 40 -17.52 13.45 -13.79
C GLN A 40 -16.64 14.32 -12.89
N GLU A 41 -15.34 14.02 -12.77
CA GLU A 41 -14.37 14.83 -12.04
C GLU A 41 -14.29 16.26 -12.59
N ILE A 42 -14.25 16.44 -13.93
CA ILE A 42 -14.27 17.77 -14.57
C ILE A 42 -15.55 18.53 -14.22
N ARG A 43 -16.72 17.86 -14.25
CA ARG A 43 -18.00 18.48 -13.92
C ARG A 43 -18.04 18.92 -12.45
N GLN A 44 -17.58 18.07 -11.53
CA GLN A 44 -17.52 18.38 -10.11
C GLN A 44 -16.59 19.57 -9.83
N GLN A 45 -15.41 19.59 -10.47
CA GLN A 45 -14.46 20.70 -10.33
C GLN A 45 -15.08 22.05 -10.69
N LYS A 46 -15.91 22.11 -11.75
CA LYS A 46 -16.60 23.35 -12.14
C LYS A 46 -17.53 23.85 -11.03
N VAL A 47 -18.28 22.95 -10.41
CA VAL A 47 -19.14 23.28 -9.26
C VAL A 47 -18.32 23.80 -8.09
N ASP A 48 -17.19 23.14 -7.79
CA ASP A 48 -16.30 23.54 -6.68
C ASP A 48 -15.66 24.92 -6.93
N ILE A 49 -15.27 25.23 -8.17
CA ILE A 49 -14.74 26.55 -8.55
C ILE A 49 -15.80 27.64 -8.35
N GLU A 50 -17.04 27.40 -8.81
CA GLU A 50 -18.13 28.37 -8.64
C GLU A 50 -18.47 28.63 -7.17
N ASP A 51 -18.50 27.58 -6.33
CA ASP A 51 -18.77 27.72 -4.90
C ASP A 51 -17.63 28.47 -4.19
N ASN A 52 -16.36 28.19 -4.53
CA ASN A 52 -15.21 28.92 -4.00
C ASN A 52 -15.25 30.42 -4.36
N LEU A 53 -15.56 30.75 -5.62
CA LEU A 53 -15.71 32.14 -6.04
C LEU A 53 -16.83 32.85 -5.26
N ARG A 54 -17.94 32.18 -4.96
CA ARG A 54 -19.04 32.74 -4.16
C ARG A 54 -18.67 32.95 -2.70
N ARG A 55 -17.93 32.02 -2.09
CA ARG A 55 -17.59 32.04 -0.65
C ARG A 55 -16.39 32.92 -0.33
N TYR A 56 -15.38 32.88 -1.20
CA TYR A 56 -14.05 33.44 -0.92
C TYR A 56 -13.65 34.55 -1.90
N GLY A 57 -14.40 34.76 -2.99
CA GLY A 57 -14.08 35.76 -4.02
C GLY A 57 -12.89 35.37 -4.90
N ASP A 58 -12.34 34.16 -4.74
CA ASP A 58 -11.22 33.62 -5.49
C ASP A 58 -11.36 32.09 -5.64
N SER A 59 -10.65 31.50 -6.61
CA SER A 59 -10.60 30.05 -6.82
C SER A 59 -9.18 29.53 -6.63
N PHE A 60 -9.05 28.49 -5.80
CA PHE A 60 -7.79 27.76 -5.62
C PHE A 60 -7.54 26.69 -6.69
N GLN A 61 -8.45 26.57 -7.68
CA GLN A 61 -8.39 25.55 -8.73
C GLN A 61 -8.52 26.18 -10.12
N SER A 62 -7.79 25.63 -11.09
CA SER A 62 -7.89 25.99 -12.51
C SER A 62 -8.76 24.97 -13.25
N GLU A 63 -9.64 25.46 -14.13
CA GLU A 63 -10.53 24.61 -14.93
C GLU A 63 -9.73 23.66 -15.86
N TYR A 64 -10.19 22.42 -15.96
CA TYR A 64 -9.68 21.47 -16.95
C TYR A 64 -10.09 21.86 -18.37
N THR A 65 -9.22 22.64 -19.02
CA THR A 65 -9.27 22.97 -20.46
C THR A 65 -8.48 21.96 -21.29
N VAL A 66 -8.70 21.91 -22.60
CA VAL A 66 -7.88 21.11 -23.53
C VAL A 66 -6.38 21.41 -23.37
N ALA A 67 -6.02 22.68 -23.18
CA ALA A 67 -4.62 23.07 -22.94
C ALA A 67 -4.06 22.47 -21.63
N SER A 68 -4.85 22.48 -20.56
CA SER A 68 -4.43 21.87 -19.28
C SER A 68 -4.28 20.35 -19.39
N LEU A 69 -5.19 19.66 -20.10
CA LEU A 69 -5.12 18.22 -20.31
C LEU A 69 -3.94 17.83 -21.18
N LYS A 70 -3.61 18.62 -22.22
CA LYS A 70 -2.37 18.44 -22.99
C LYS A 70 -1.13 18.54 -22.13
N ARG A 71 -1.08 19.52 -21.20
CA ARG A 71 0.03 19.64 -20.25
C ARG A 71 0.14 18.43 -19.32
N ILE A 72 -1.00 17.87 -18.89
CA ILE A 72 -1.04 16.61 -18.12
C ILE A 72 -0.46 15.45 -18.95
N ILE A 73 -0.88 15.31 -20.22
CA ILE A 73 -0.36 14.29 -21.14
C ILE A 73 1.15 14.45 -21.33
N GLU A 74 1.62 15.65 -21.64
CA GLU A 74 3.05 15.95 -21.85
C GLU A 74 3.89 15.62 -20.62
N THR A 75 3.41 15.98 -19.42
CA THR A 75 4.14 15.76 -18.17
C THR A 75 4.22 14.27 -17.81
N ASN A 76 3.14 13.52 -18.02
CA ASN A 76 3.03 12.13 -17.57
C ASN A 76 3.53 11.11 -18.59
N ILE A 77 3.25 11.32 -19.88
CA ILE A 77 3.51 10.36 -20.95
C ILE A 77 4.76 10.75 -21.75
N LYS A 78 5.19 12.03 -21.70
CA LYS A 78 6.30 12.64 -22.47
C LYS A 78 6.15 12.60 -23.99
N GLN A 79 5.25 11.78 -24.54
CA GLN A 79 4.89 11.70 -25.96
C GLN A 79 3.50 12.29 -26.15
N CYS A 80 3.45 13.56 -26.54
CA CYS A 80 2.22 14.23 -26.96
C CYS A 80 2.11 14.11 -28.49
N PRO A 81 1.02 13.56 -29.03
CA PRO A 81 0.83 13.49 -30.47
C PRO A 81 0.61 14.90 -31.04
N ASP A 82 1.24 15.18 -32.18
CA ASP A 82 1.16 16.49 -32.85
C ASP A 82 -0.26 16.87 -33.30
N HIS A 83 -1.16 15.88 -33.44
CA HIS A 83 -2.53 16.02 -33.95
C HIS A 83 -3.49 15.06 -33.23
N GLY A 84 -4.79 15.39 -33.21
CA GLY A 84 -5.84 14.50 -32.68
C GLY A 84 -6.27 14.75 -31.22
N LEU A 85 -5.72 15.76 -30.55
CA LEU A 85 -6.11 16.17 -29.18
C LEU A 85 -6.86 17.51 -29.19
N GLU A 86 -7.91 17.63 -30.00
CA GLU A 86 -8.64 18.91 -30.12
C GLU A 86 -9.77 19.10 -29.09
N THR A 87 -10.28 18.01 -28.50
CA THR A 87 -11.39 18.04 -27.55
C THR A 87 -10.99 17.43 -26.22
N ILE A 88 -11.80 17.67 -25.18
CA ILE A 88 -11.58 17.09 -23.85
C ILE A 88 -11.67 15.57 -23.94
N GLU A 89 -12.70 15.04 -24.59
CA GLU A 89 -12.95 13.60 -24.76
C GLU A 89 -11.75 12.91 -25.39
N LYS A 90 -11.22 13.45 -26.50
CA LYS A 90 -10.01 12.89 -27.14
C LYS A 90 -8.78 12.91 -26.22
N CYS A 91 -8.65 13.93 -25.36
CA CYS A 91 -7.58 13.97 -24.37
C CYS A 91 -7.76 12.90 -23.29
N LEU A 92 -8.99 12.70 -22.83
CA LEU A 92 -9.33 11.69 -21.83
C LEU A 92 -9.15 10.27 -22.38
N ASP A 93 -9.59 10.02 -23.61
CA ASP A 93 -9.37 8.76 -24.32
C ASP A 93 -7.88 8.47 -24.40
N TYR A 94 -7.06 9.44 -24.81
CA TYR A 94 -5.62 9.30 -24.90
C TYR A 94 -4.97 9.01 -23.53
N LEU A 95 -5.44 9.65 -22.46
CA LEU A 95 -4.98 9.38 -21.10
C LEU A 95 -5.32 7.94 -20.69
N ALA A 96 -6.57 7.52 -20.81
CA ALA A 96 -7.03 6.16 -20.49
C ALA A 96 -6.27 5.10 -21.28
N ASP A 97 -5.98 5.38 -22.56
CA ASP A 97 -5.20 4.53 -23.44
C ASP A 97 -3.76 4.27 -22.96
N ASN A 98 -3.21 5.21 -22.20
CA ASN A 98 -1.85 5.17 -21.68
C ASN A 98 -1.82 4.85 -20.18
N MET A 99 -2.96 4.61 -19.54
CA MET A 99 -2.99 4.13 -18.16
C MET A 99 -2.52 2.68 -18.08
N VAL A 100 -1.91 2.34 -16.95
CA VAL A 100 -1.35 1.02 -16.68
C VAL A 100 -2.07 0.40 -15.49
N CYS A 101 -2.46 -0.86 -15.64
CA CYS A 101 -3.14 -1.63 -14.62
C CYS A 101 -2.34 -2.85 -14.16
N LEU A 102 -2.51 -3.18 -12.88
CA LEU A 102 -2.08 -4.40 -12.22
C LEU A 102 -3.30 -5.31 -12.04
N PHE A 103 -3.18 -6.58 -12.44
CA PHE A 103 -4.28 -7.54 -12.38
C PHE A 103 -3.78 -8.97 -12.22
N PHE A 104 -4.67 -9.83 -11.73
CA PHE A 104 -4.49 -11.26 -11.69
C PHE A 104 -5.10 -11.90 -12.94
N ASP A 105 -4.36 -12.80 -13.58
CA ASP A 105 -4.78 -13.52 -14.80
C ASP A 105 -5.35 -14.88 -14.41
N TYR A 106 -6.53 -14.85 -13.79
CA TYR A 106 -7.30 -16.02 -13.37
C TYR A 106 -8.56 -16.17 -14.22
N ASP A 107 -9.02 -17.41 -14.41
CA ASP A 107 -10.32 -17.68 -15.01
C ASP A 107 -11.42 -17.49 -13.96
N ASP A 108 -12.44 -16.69 -14.27
CA ASP A 108 -13.54 -16.35 -13.35
C ASP A 108 -14.59 -17.46 -13.19
N GLU A 109 -14.46 -18.58 -13.92
CA GLU A 109 -15.44 -19.67 -13.92
C GLU A 109 -15.18 -20.70 -12.80
N ASP A 110 -16.24 -21.02 -12.05
CA ASP A 110 -16.31 -22.12 -11.07
C ASP A 110 -15.18 -22.15 -10.02
N MET A 111 -14.94 -21.04 -9.32
CA MET A 111 -13.96 -20.94 -8.23
C MET A 111 -14.17 -22.02 -7.14
N PRO A 112 -13.35 -23.09 -7.10
CA PRO A 112 -13.34 -24.00 -5.98
C PRO A 112 -12.63 -23.30 -4.81
N PHE A 113 -12.98 -23.68 -3.57
CA PHE A 113 -12.33 -23.17 -2.37
C PHE A 113 -10.79 -23.37 -2.45
N PHE A 114 -10.05 -22.27 -2.57
CA PHE A 114 -8.58 -22.18 -2.53
C PHE A 114 -7.82 -23.23 -3.34
N ASP A 115 -7.91 -23.17 -4.67
CA ASP A 115 -6.98 -23.91 -5.55
C ASP A 115 -5.73 -23.08 -5.82
N TRP A 116 -4.67 -23.28 -5.01
CA TRP A 116 -3.39 -22.60 -5.16
C TRP A 116 -2.68 -22.83 -6.50
N THR A 117 -3.15 -23.78 -7.32
CA THR A 117 -2.59 -24.04 -8.66
C THR A 117 -3.24 -23.18 -9.76
N THR A 118 -4.47 -22.74 -9.56
CA THR A 118 -5.25 -21.96 -10.53
C THR A 118 -5.58 -20.55 -10.03
N ASN A 119 -6.06 -20.41 -8.79
CA ASN A 119 -6.29 -19.13 -8.12
C ASN A 119 -6.06 -19.26 -6.60
N CYS A 120 -5.00 -18.62 -6.11
CA CYS A 120 -4.60 -18.74 -4.71
C CYS A 120 -5.27 -17.73 -3.75
N PHE A 121 -6.06 -16.78 -4.25
CA PHE A 121 -6.61 -15.70 -3.44
C PHE A 121 -8.12 -15.54 -3.64
N GLU A 122 -8.85 -15.44 -2.54
CA GLU A 122 -10.29 -15.15 -2.58
C GLU A 122 -10.48 -13.66 -2.95
N GLY A 123 -11.14 -13.43 -4.09
CA GLY A 123 -11.47 -12.11 -4.62
C GLY A 123 -12.91 -12.11 -5.11
N ARG A 124 -13.85 -12.60 -4.28
CA ARG A 124 -15.28 -12.57 -4.64
C ARG A 124 -15.75 -11.13 -4.78
N PHE A 125 -16.85 -10.90 -5.50
CA PHE A 125 -17.42 -9.57 -5.78
C PHE A 125 -17.67 -8.67 -4.56
N CYS A 126 -17.73 -9.22 -3.35
CA CYS A 126 -17.92 -8.46 -2.11
C CYS A 126 -16.63 -8.29 -1.29
N GLU A 127 -15.52 -8.84 -1.75
CA GLU A 127 -14.20 -8.73 -1.12
C GLU A 127 -13.40 -7.64 -1.81
N GLU A 128 -12.50 -7.01 -1.07
CA GLU A 128 -11.62 -5.99 -1.61
C GLU A 128 -10.66 -6.60 -2.63
N ASP A 129 -10.54 -5.96 -3.80
CA ASP A 129 -9.60 -6.31 -4.87
C ASP A 129 -8.22 -6.70 -4.33
N TYR A 130 -7.84 -7.95 -4.59
CA TYR A 130 -6.59 -8.50 -4.12
C TYR A 130 -5.36 -7.79 -4.71
N ALA A 131 -5.46 -7.18 -5.89
CA ALA A 131 -4.39 -6.37 -6.47
C ALA A 131 -4.08 -5.16 -5.58
N GLU A 132 -5.11 -4.58 -4.96
CA GLU A 132 -4.96 -3.51 -3.98
C GLU A 132 -4.24 -4.02 -2.72
N LYS A 133 -4.61 -5.20 -2.22
CA LYS A 133 -3.93 -5.79 -1.05
C LYS A 133 -2.45 -6.08 -1.31
N VAL A 134 -2.11 -6.61 -2.49
CA VAL A 134 -0.71 -6.81 -2.91
C VAL A 134 0.03 -5.48 -3.05
N MET A 135 -0.64 -4.43 -3.54
CA MET A 135 -0.09 -3.08 -3.62
C MET A 135 0.30 -2.58 -2.22
N TYR A 136 -0.62 -2.64 -1.26
CA TYR A 136 -0.38 -2.24 0.13
C TYR A 136 0.73 -3.06 0.78
N PHE A 137 0.70 -4.39 0.63
CA PHE A 137 1.76 -5.27 1.13
C PHE A 137 3.13 -4.87 0.58
N SER A 138 3.23 -4.65 -0.73
CA SER A 138 4.49 -4.28 -1.36
C SER A 138 4.99 -2.92 -0.90
N ASN A 139 4.10 -1.94 -0.74
CA ASN A 139 4.43 -0.63 -0.17
C ASN A 139 4.91 -0.75 1.27
N PHE A 140 4.19 -1.52 2.08
CA PHE A 140 4.56 -1.79 3.46
C PHE A 140 5.96 -2.40 3.52
N VAL A 141 6.26 -3.41 2.72
CA VAL A 141 7.57 -4.09 2.77
C VAL A 141 8.72 -3.23 2.24
N ASN A 142 8.46 -2.35 1.26
CA ASN A 142 9.50 -1.52 0.63
C ASN A 142 9.70 -0.15 1.29
N GLN A 143 8.92 0.21 2.30
CA GLN A 143 9.08 1.49 2.98
C GLN A 143 10.47 1.60 3.64
N GLY A 144 11.18 2.68 3.32
CA GLY A 144 12.55 2.93 3.80
C GLY A 144 13.66 2.18 3.03
N VAL A 145 13.30 1.37 2.03
CA VAL A 145 14.28 0.74 1.14
C VAL A 145 14.74 1.75 0.10
N GLN A 146 16.04 2.02 0.05
CA GLN A 146 16.62 2.91 -0.97
C GLN A 146 16.33 2.35 -2.37
N ASN A 147 15.76 3.18 -3.24
CA ASN A 147 15.28 2.79 -4.56
C ASN A 147 14.21 1.67 -4.54
N GLY A 148 13.51 1.46 -3.42
CA GLY A 148 12.38 0.55 -3.31
C GLY A 148 11.22 0.94 -4.22
N ILE A 149 10.28 0.01 -4.42
CA ILE A 149 9.04 0.28 -5.13
C ILE A 149 8.03 0.93 -4.19
N HIS A 150 7.34 1.96 -4.67
CA HIS A 150 6.14 2.49 -4.05
C HIS A 150 5.06 2.61 -5.12
N MET A 151 3.99 1.84 -4.98
CA MET A 151 2.84 1.85 -5.85
C MET A 151 1.77 2.80 -5.34
N ASN A 152 1.29 3.67 -6.21
CA ASN A 152 0.16 4.53 -5.92
C ASN A 152 -1.03 4.10 -6.78
N CYS A 153 -2.19 3.90 -6.15
CA CYS A 153 -3.45 3.61 -6.82
C CYS A 153 -4.04 4.93 -7.34
N ILE A 154 -4.45 4.94 -8.61
CA ILE A 154 -5.19 6.05 -9.21
C ILE A 154 -6.66 5.70 -9.34
N TYR A 155 -6.95 4.44 -9.65
CA TYR A 155 -8.28 3.95 -9.90
C TYR A 155 -8.38 2.48 -9.54
N THR A 156 -9.50 2.09 -8.94
CA THR A 156 -9.81 0.71 -8.55
C THR A 156 -11.31 0.50 -8.70
N SER A 157 -11.73 -0.75 -8.91
CA SER A 157 -13.16 -1.11 -8.86
C SER A 157 -13.74 -1.09 -7.44
N ASN A 158 -12.91 -1.00 -6.40
CA ASN A 158 -13.36 -0.93 -5.00
C ASN A 158 -13.84 0.46 -4.57
N MET A 159 -13.95 1.43 -5.49
CA MET A 159 -14.24 2.82 -5.12
C MET A 159 -15.58 2.92 -4.38
N ASN A 160 -15.53 3.53 -3.20
CA ASN A 160 -16.72 3.85 -2.44
C ASN A 160 -17.57 4.83 -3.26
N PRO A 161 -18.88 4.57 -3.48
CA PRO A 161 -19.75 5.50 -4.22
C PRO A 161 -19.83 6.91 -3.62
N LEU A 162 -19.46 7.07 -2.34
CA LEU A 162 -19.40 8.35 -1.64
C LEU A 162 -18.07 9.09 -1.84
N GLU A 163 -17.05 8.42 -2.38
CA GLU A 163 -15.74 9.01 -2.67
C GLU A 163 -15.66 9.41 -4.14
N HIS A 164 -15.35 10.70 -4.37
CA HIS A 164 -15.10 11.17 -5.73
C HIS A 164 -13.81 10.54 -6.27
N THR A 165 -13.87 10.06 -7.52
CA THR A 165 -12.69 9.68 -8.30
C THR A 165 -11.76 10.89 -8.45
N ARG A 166 -10.44 10.65 -8.38
CA ARG A 166 -9.40 11.70 -8.36
C ARG A 166 -8.33 11.44 -9.41
N ILE A 167 -8.73 10.88 -10.54
CA ILE A 167 -7.83 10.44 -11.61
C ILE A 167 -7.06 11.64 -12.17
N LEU A 168 -7.78 12.68 -12.58
CA LEU A 168 -7.18 13.89 -13.16
C LEU A 168 -6.41 14.69 -12.10
N ARG A 169 -6.91 14.74 -10.86
CA ARG A 169 -6.23 15.38 -9.74
C ARG A 169 -4.89 14.73 -9.42
N ASN A 170 -4.82 13.39 -9.38
CA ASN A 170 -3.57 12.65 -9.19
C ASN A 170 -2.58 12.92 -10.33
N LEU A 171 -3.07 12.89 -11.57
CA LEU A 171 -2.31 13.24 -12.77
C LEU A 171 -1.76 14.68 -12.74
N ASN A 172 -2.57 15.64 -12.27
CA ASN A 172 -2.20 17.05 -12.19
C ASN A 172 -1.23 17.34 -11.04
N PHE A 173 -1.26 16.55 -9.96
CA PHE A 173 -0.35 16.72 -8.82
C PHE A 173 1.13 16.66 -9.24
N ARG A 174 1.47 15.87 -10.27
CA ARG A 174 2.83 15.82 -10.84
C ARG A 174 3.26 17.15 -11.45
N ILE A 175 2.34 17.91 -12.04
CA ILE A 175 2.58 19.27 -12.53
C ILE A 175 2.78 20.23 -11.36
N ASP A 176 1.88 20.19 -10.38
CA ASP A 176 1.85 21.15 -9.28
C ASP A 176 3.04 20.99 -8.33
N SER A 177 3.43 19.73 -8.05
CA SER A 177 4.53 19.41 -7.14
C SER A 177 5.91 19.79 -7.68
N LYS A 178 6.06 19.96 -9.01
CA LYS A 178 7.36 20.17 -9.69
C LYS A 178 8.42 19.10 -9.36
N PHE A 179 8.00 17.95 -8.82
CA PHE A 179 8.89 16.86 -8.49
C PHE A 179 9.35 16.22 -9.80
N ASN A 180 10.66 16.14 -10.04
CA ASN A 180 11.22 15.64 -11.31
C ASN A 180 11.96 14.30 -11.17
N ASN A 181 12.03 13.74 -9.96
CA ASN A 181 12.76 12.49 -9.67
C ASN A 181 11.84 11.26 -9.72
N TRP A 182 10.84 11.26 -10.61
CA TRP A 182 10.01 10.08 -10.83
C TRP A 182 10.84 8.96 -11.46
N LYS A 183 10.63 7.74 -10.98
CA LYS A 183 11.19 6.55 -11.65
C LYS A 183 10.66 6.50 -13.08
N SER A 184 11.51 6.11 -14.02
CA SER A 184 11.03 5.84 -15.38
C SER A 184 10.05 4.68 -15.35
N LYS A 185 9.14 4.64 -16.33
CA LYS A 185 8.19 3.54 -16.52
C LYS A 185 8.91 2.18 -16.54
N ASP A 186 10.02 2.09 -17.25
CA ASP A 186 10.78 0.85 -17.41
C ASP A 186 11.47 0.44 -16.10
N ASP A 187 12.09 1.39 -15.38
CA ASP A 187 12.68 1.14 -14.06
C ASP A 187 11.63 0.66 -13.05
N TYR A 188 10.43 1.26 -13.11
CA TYR A 188 9.33 0.89 -12.25
C TYR A 188 8.86 -0.55 -12.49
N ILE A 189 8.68 -0.94 -13.76
CA ILE A 189 8.31 -2.30 -14.15
C ILE A 189 9.40 -3.31 -13.71
N ILE A 190 10.69 -2.95 -13.87
CA ILE A 190 11.80 -3.79 -13.42
C ILE A 190 11.75 -4.04 -11.90
N GLU A 191 11.48 -3.00 -11.10
CA GLU A 191 11.35 -3.17 -9.64
C GLU A 191 10.11 -3.98 -9.25
N LEU A 192 8.98 -3.82 -9.96
CA LEU A 192 7.82 -4.69 -9.79
C LEU A 192 8.17 -6.16 -10.06
N GLN A 193 8.84 -6.45 -11.16
CA GLN A 193 9.26 -7.82 -11.49
C GLN A 193 10.22 -8.40 -10.45
N LYS A 194 11.13 -7.59 -9.90
CA LYS A 194 11.98 -8.02 -8.78
C LYS A 194 11.15 -8.38 -7.56
N MET A 195 10.14 -7.58 -7.22
CA MET A 195 9.23 -7.86 -6.11
C MET A 195 8.44 -9.16 -6.34
N GLY A 196 7.83 -9.32 -7.52
CA GLY A 196 7.09 -10.53 -7.86
C GLY A 196 7.95 -11.80 -7.84
N LYS A 197 9.19 -11.74 -8.35
CA LYS A 197 10.15 -12.86 -8.25
C LYS A 197 10.50 -13.23 -6.81
N ARG A 198 10.63 -12.24 -5.91
CA ARG A 198 10.88 -12.50 -4.49
C ARG A 198 9.70 -13.19 -3.82
N ILE A 199 8.47 -12.78 -4.17
CA ILE A 199 7.25 -13.45 -3.71
C ILE A 199 7.19 -14.88 -4.25
N ASP A 200 7.45 -15.09 -5.54
CA ASP A 200 7.50 -16.43 -6.13
C ASP A 200 8.49 -17.35 -5.41
N GLY A 201 9.64 -16.82 -4.97
CA GLY A 201 10.65 -17.60 -4.26
C GLY A 201 10.19 -18.18 -2.91
N ILE A 202 9.21 -17.55 -2.23
CA ILE A 202 8.72 -18.03 -0.93
C ILE A 202 7.51 -18.97 -1.03
N LEU A 203 6.87 -19.08 -2.20
CA LEU A 203 5.64 -19.84 -2.39
C LEU A 203 5.93 -21.27 -2.88
N ASN A 204 6.36 -22.18 -1.99
CA ASN A 204 6.82 -23.51 -2.39
C ASN A 204 5.83 -24.64 -2.07
N SER A 205 4.82 -24.35 -1.28
CA SER A 205 3.77 -25.26 -0.86
C SER A 205 2.45 -24.52 -0.75
N GLU A 206 1.34 -25.24 -0.77
CA GLU A 206 0.00 -24.71 -0.50
C GLU A 206 -0.06 -23.90 0.81
N ASN A 207 0.61 -24.38 1.85
CA ASN A 207 0.68 -23.67 3.13
C ASN A 207 1.39 -22.31 3.05
N ASP A 208 2.32 -22.13 2.11
CA ASP A 208 2.98 -20.83 1.89
C ASP A 208 2.02 -19.80 1.29
N TYR A 209 1.09 -20.24 0.44
CA TYR A 209 0.02 -19.38 -0.08
C TYR A 209 -0.94 -18.95 1.03
N TYR A 210 -1.38 -19.89 1.88
CA TYR A 210 -2.21 -19.56 3.05
C TYR A 210 -1.51 -18.59 4.00
N LYS A 211 -0.21 -18.80 4.23
CA LYS A 211 0.59 -17.92 5.06
C LYS A 211 0.69 -16.52 4.45
N LEU A 212 0.95 -16.43 3.14
CA LEU A 212 1.02 -15.15 2.44
C LEU A 212 -0.32 -14.42 2.48
N ASP A 213 -1.42 -15.12 2.20
CA ASP A 213 -2.76 -14.55 2.22
C ASP A 213 -3.10 -13.95 3.59
N TYR A 214 -2.85 -14.71 4.66
CA TYR A 214 -3.06 -14.24 6.03
C TYR A 214 -2.24 -12.98 6.34
N ILE A 215 -0.97 -12.95 5.93
CA ILE A 215 -0.09 -11.78 6.14
C ILE A 215 -0.59 -10.56 5.37
N ILE A 216 -0.93 -10.73 4.09
CA ILE A 216 -1.41 -9.65 3.22
C ILE A 216 -2.69 -9.05 3.78
N ASN A 217 -3.69 -9.88 4.11
CA ASN A 217 -4.95 -9.42 4.69
C ASN A 217 -4.73 -8.73 6.05
N SER A 218 -3.84 -9.26 6.90
CA SER A 218 -3.56 -8.66 8.22
C SER A 218 -2.84 -7.32 8.13
N ILE A 219 -2.00 -7.09 7.11
CA ILE A 219 -1.35 -5.81 6.86
C ILE A 219 -2.34 -4.81 6.25
N TYR A 220 -3.18 -5.28 5.34
CA TYR A 220 -4.16 -4.44 4.66
C TYR A 220 -5.24 -3.91 5.61
N GLN A 221 -5.73 -4.75 6.53
CA GLN A 221 -6.74 -4.39 7.51
C GLN A 221 -6.13 -3.75 8.77
N ASP A 222 -6.72 -2.66 9.25
CA ASP A 222 -6.43 -1.99 10.55
C ASP A 222 -5.13 -1.17 10.68
N ASN A 223 -5.29 0.15 10.49
CA ASN A 223 -4.29 1.20 10.76
C ASN A 223 -4.51 1.93 12.11
N SER A 224 -5.40 1.43 12.97
CA SER A 224 -5.64 2.05 14.26
C SER A 224 -4.53 1.63 15.24
N TYR A 225 -3.51 2.47 15.41
CA TYR A 225 -2.35 2.22 16.27
C TYR A 225 -2.72 2.12 17.76
N ASN A 226 -3.30 0.97 18.14
CA ASN A 226 -3.88 0.67 19.43
C ASN A 226 -3.48 -0.75 19.88
N LYS A 227 -4.13 -1.26 20.94
CA LYS A 227 -3.85 -2.58 21.52
C LYS A 227 -4.14 -3.75 20.57
N ASN A 228 -5.13 -3.62 19.68
CA ASN A 228 -5.48 -4.64 18.71
C ASN A 228 -4.41 -4.72 17.61
N HIS A 229 -4.03 -3.56 17.06
CA HIS A 229 -2.93 -3.49 16.11
C HIS A 229 -1.62 -4.03 16.72
N PHE A 230 -1.29 -3.66 17.96
CA PHE A 230 -0.14 -4.22 18.69
C PHE A 230 -0.20 -5.75 18.76
N LEU A 231 -1.34 -6.32 19.19
CA LEU A 231 -1.51 -7.77 19.29
C LEU A 231 -1.41 -8.46 17.92
N LYS A 232 -2.01 -7.88 16.89
CA LYS A 232 -1.98 -8.35 15.50
C LYS A 232 -0.54 -8.43 14.98
N VAL A 233 0.18 -7.30 14.99
CA VAL A 233 1.54 -7.21 14.45
C VAL A 233 2.48 -8.12 15.23
N PHE A 234 2.36 -8.18 16.56
CA PHE A 234 3.18 -9.09 17.36
C PHE A 234 2.90 -10.58 17.02
N SER A 235 1.65 -10.93 16.74
CA SER A 235 1.30 -12.29 16.32
C SER A 235 1.86 -12.62 14.92
N LEU A 236 1.93 -11.64 14.01
CA LEU A 236 2.62 -11.80 12.72
C LEU A 236 4.13 -12.01 12.90
N LEU A 237 4.76 -11.29 13.82
CA LEU A 237 6.17 -11.52 14.16
C LEU A 237 6.41 -12.94 14.66
N GLU A 238 5.53 -13.46 15.54
CA GLU A 238 5.57 -14.86 16.00
C GLU A 238 5.41 -15.84 14.84
N LEU A 239 4.44 -15.63 13.95
CA LEU A 239 4.19 -16.46 12.77
C LEU A 239 5.38 -16.49 11.77
N LEU A 240 6.15 -15.41 11.70
CA LEU A 240 7.30 -15.30 10.79
C LEU A 240 8.60 -15.86 11.39
N LEU A 241 8.81 -15.70 12.69
CA LEU A 241 10.09 -16.01 13.34
C LEU A 241 10.10 -17.36 14.07
N VAL A 242 8.97 -17.79 14.63
CA VAL A 242 8.91 -19.02 15.41
C VAL A 242 8.60 -20.20 14.48
N ALA A 243 9.47 -21.20 14.46
CA ALA A 243 9.21 -22.42 13.70
C ALA A 243 7.98 -23.16 14.26
N SER A 244 7.27 -23.87 13.38
CA SER A 244 6.11 -24.66 13.76
C SER A 244 6.46 -25.61 14.93
N ASN A 245 5.61 -25.62 15.96
CA ASN A 245 5.72 -26.47 17.16
C ASN A 245 6.92 -26.18 18.09
N GLN A 246 7.63 -25.07 17.94
CA GLN A 246 8.66 -24.68 18.90
C GLN A 246 8.10 -23.77 20.02
N LYS A 247 8.41 -24.12 21.27
CA LYS A 247 8.23 -23.23 22.44
C LYS A 247 9.44 -22.32 22.59
N THR A 248 9.72 -21.48 21.60
CA THR A 248 10.86 -20.55 21.68
C THR A 248 10.38 -19.18 22.14
N ASN A 249 11.15 -18.54 23.02
CA ASN A 249 10.89 -17.15 23.40
C ASN A 249 11.27 -16.23 22.24
N ILE A 250 10.31 -15.55 21.59
CA ILE A 250 10.57 -14.66 20.44
C ILE A 250 11.58 -13.53 20.74
N ASP A 251 11.80 -13.17 22.02
CA ASP A 251 12.67 -12.05 22.41
C ASP A 251 14.02 -12.05 21.68
N HIS A 252 14.74 -13.18 21.71
CA HIS A 252 16.07 -13.30 21.09
C HIS A 252 16.06 -13.19 19.56
N LEU A 253 14.93 -13.49 18.92
CA LEU A 253 14.78 -13.39 17.46
C LEU A 253 14.53 -11.94 17.02
N LEU A 254 14.03 -11.09 17.92
CA LEU A 254 13.83 -9.66 17.66
C LEU A 254 15.10 -8.82 17.89
N ILE A 255 16.02 -9.27 18.75
CA ILE A 255 17.23 -8.52 19.13
C ILE A 255 18.03 -8.03 17.91
N PRO A 256 18.34 -8.84 16.87
CA PRO A 256 19.12 -8.39 15.72
C PRO A 256 18.47 -7.23 14.95
N TYR A 257 17.14 -7.11 15.02
CA TYR A 257 16.39 -6.04 14.36
C TYR A 257 16.26 -4.78 15.22
N LEU A 258 16.42 -4.92 16.54
CA LEU A 258 16.35 -3.82 17.51
C LEU A 258 17.72 -3.16 17.74
N GLU A 259 18.82 -3.89 17.51
CA GLU A 259 20.19 -3.48 17.82
C GLU A 259 20.55 -2.11 17.23
N LYS A 260 20.10 -1.83 16.01
CA LYS A 260 20.34 -0.54 15.34
C LYS A 260 19.79 0.66 16.13
N ASN A 261 18.65 0.50 16.78
CA ASN A 261 17.93 1.59 17.44
C ASN A 261 18.12 1.60 18.95
N TYR A 262 18.41 0.44 19.57
CA TYR A 262 18.44 0.28 21.02
C TYR A 262 19.75 -0.28 21.56
N GLY A 263 20.68 -0.78 20.72
CA GLY A 263 21.97 -1.30 21.16
C GLY A 263 21.84 -2.32 22.30
N ASP A 264 22.55 -2.10 23.41
CA ASP A 264 22.54 -2.96 24.60
C ASP A 264 21.15 -3.13 25.24
N ASP A 265 20.25 -2.18 25.03
CA ASP A 265 18.87 -2.22 25.56
C ASP A 265 17.92 -3.11 24.74
N SER A 266 18.34 -3.63 23.57
CA SER A 266 17.49 -4.42 22.67
C SER A 266 16.82 -5.61 23.35
N THR A 267 17.51 -6.25 24.29
CA THR A 267 16.96 -7.38 25.06
C THR A 267 15.80 -6.94 25.96
N ASP A 268 15.94 -5.80 26.65
CA ASP A 268 14.89 -5.28 27.54
C ASP A 268 13.69 -4.78 26.72
N VAL A 269 13.93 -4.15 25.56
CA VAL A 269 12.87 -3.74 24.63
C VAL A 269 12.06 -4.95 24.14
N ALA A 270 12.73 -5.98 23.60
CA ALA A 270 12.05 -7.18 23.11
C ALA A 270 11.19 -7.82 24.22
N MET A 271 11.77 -7.95 25.42
CA MET A 271 11.06 -8.48 26.59
C MET A 271 9.83 -7.64 26.97
N ILE A 272 9.95 -6.30 27.00
CA ILE A 272 8.82 -5.42 27.35
C ILE A 272 7.72 -5.55 26.31
N LEU A 273 8.03 -5.55 25.01
CA LEU A 273 7.05 -5.70 23.94
C LEU A 273 6.27 -7.01 24.06
N ARG A 274 6.96 -8.13 24.28
CA ARG A 274 6.32 -9.44 24.52
C ARG A 274 5.44 -9.42 25.78
N GLN A 275 5.91 -8.78 26.85
CA GLN A 275 5.14 -8.67 28.08
C GLN A 275 3.85 -7.85 27.86
N ILE A 276 3.90 -6.74 27.13
CA ILE A 276 2.72 -5.98 26.74
C ILE A 276 1.75 -6.88 25.96
N ARG A 277 2.24 -7.58 24.93
CA ARG A 277 1.43 -8.53 24.14
C ARG A 277 0.72 -9.55 25.04
N ASN A 278 1.46 -10.22 25.91
CA ASN A 278 0.90 -11.27 26.78
C ASN A 278 -0.18 -10.71 27.71
N LYS A 279 0.01 -9.49 28.23
CA LYS A 279 -0.99 -8.85 29.09
C LYS A 279 -2.25 -8.45 28.31
N ILE A 280 -2.12 -8.00 27.06
CA ILE A 280 -3.27 -7.77 26.17
C ILE A 280 -4.01 -9.09 25.93
N ALA A 281 -3.31 -10.15 25.53
CA ALA A 281 -3.89 -11.45 25.23
C ALA A 281 -4.62 -12.10 26.43
N HIS A 282 -4.18 -11.82 27.65
CA HIS A 282 -4.82 -12.30 28.88
C HIS A 282 -5.86 -11.33 29.48
N GLY A 283 -6.10 -10.17 28.87
CA GLY A 283 -7.05 -9.17 29.35
C GLY A 283 -6.63 -8.43 30.64
N ASP A 284 -5.35 -8.49 31.03
CA ASP A 284 -4.82 -7.81 32.22
C ASP A 284 -4.37 -6.38 31.87
N PHE A 285 -5.35 -5.51 31.61
CA PHE A 285 -5.12 -4.15 31.12
C PHE A 285 -4.45 -3.22 32.15
N LYS A 286 -4.52 -3.54 33.45
CA LYS A 286 -3.74 -2.81 34.46
C LYS A 286 -2.25 -3.05 34.24
N ALA A 287 -1.84 -4.32 34.10
CA ALA A 287 -0.46 -4.64 33.81
C ALA A 287 -0.01 -4.20 32.42
N VAL A 288 -0.92 -4.12 31.43
CA VAL A 288 -0.63 -3.47 30.14
C VAL A 288 -0.16 -2.03 30.36
N ASN A 289 -0.91 -1.26 31.14
CA ASN A 289 -0.57 0.14 31.40
C ASN A 289 0.77 0.26 32.14
N ASP A 290 1.02 -0.58 33.14
CA ASP A 290 2.29 -0.58 33.89
C ASP A 290 3.49 -0.89 32.96
N LYS A 291 3.34 -1.83 32.04
CA LYS A 291 4.40 -2.20 31.08
C LYS A 291 4.61 -1.15 29.99
N ALA A 292 3.52 -0.57 29.48
CA ALA A 292 3.58 0.54 28.54
C ALA A 292 4.27 1.76 29.17
N GLU A 293 3.95 2.10 30.41
CA GLU A 293 4.60 3.20 31.12
C GLU A 293 6.09 2.91 31.38
N LYS A 294 6.45 1.67 31.75
CA LYS A 294 7.86 1.26 31.87
C LYS A 294 8.63 1.48 30.56
N PHE A 295 8.04 1.16 29.42
CA PHE A 295 8.63 1.43 28.12
C PHE A 295 8.85 2.94 27.93
N ALA A 296 7.81 3.74 28.18
CA ALA A 296 7.82 5.19 27.97
C ALA A 296 8.87 5.90 28.83
N GLN A 297 8.97 5.53 30.11
CA GLN A 297 9.91 6.12 31.05
C GLN A 297 11.37 5.92 30.65
N LYS A 298 11.69 4.81 29.97
CA LYS A 298 13.05 4.49 29.58
C LYS A 298 13.39 4.97 28.16
N TYR A 299 12.47 4.80 27.21
CA TYR A 299 12.76 4.96 25.78
C TYR A 299 12.08 6.16 25.12
N MET A 300 11.15 6.83 25.82
CA MET A 300 10.39 7.96 25.27
C MET A 300 10.65 9.28 26.03
N THR A 301 11.81 9.41 26.69
CA THR A 301 12.16 10.55 27.55
C THR A 301 12.31 11.87 26.81
N ASN A 302 12.77 11.83 25.55
CA ASN A 302 13.02 13.02 24.73
C ASN A 302 11.87 13.37 23.77
N TYR A 303 10.70 12.74 23.95
CA TYR A 303 9.55 12.98 23.07
C TYR A 303 8.70 14.13 23.58
N THR A 304 8.21 14.95 22.65
CA THR A 304 7.18 15.97 22.93
C THR A 304 5.86 15.46 22.38
N PHE A 305 4.87 15.28 23.25
CA PHE A 305 3.57 14.72 22.88
C PHE A 305 2.47 15.76 22.98
N ASP A 306 1.56 15.76 22.01
CA ASP A 306 0.34 16.56 22.07
C ASP A 306 -0.72 15.82 22.89
N TYR A 307 -0.85 16.22 24.16
CA TYR A 307 -1.84 15.66 25.08
C TYR A 307 -3.24 16.29 24.92
N SER A 308 -3.42 17.27 24.03
CA SER A 308 -4.75 17.80 23.71
C SER A 308 -5.55 16.85 22.82
N GLU A 309 -4.87 16.10 21.94
CA GLU A 309 -5.50 15.16 21.01
C GLU A 309 -5.46 13.70 21.51
N TYR A 310 -4.34 13.28 22.13
CA TYR A 310 -4.15 11.88 22.51
C TYR A 310 -3.66 11.71 23.94
N SER A 311 -4.18 10.68 24.62
CA SER A 311 -3.69 10.30 25.94
C SER A 311 -2.25 9.79 25.89
N ARG A 312 -1.52 9.88 27.01
CA ARG A 312 -0.17 9.29 27.14
C ARG A 312 -0.11 7.83 26.72
N LEU A 313 -1.09 7.02 27.11
CA LEU A 313 -1.15 5.62 26.71
C LEU A 313 -1.31 5.45 25.19
N ASN A 314 -2.09 6.30 24.54
CA ASN A 314 -2.24 6.28 23.08
C ASN A 314 -0.92 6.64 22.39
N TRP A 315 -0.18 7.63 22.87
CA TRP A 315 1.16 7.95 22.36
C TRP A 315 2.14 6.79 22.51
N ILE A 316 2.10 6.08 23.63
CA ILE A 316 2.93 4.89 23.84
C ILE A 316 2.56 3.78 22.84
N PHE A 317 1.26 3.54 22.62
CA PHE A 317 0.81 2.56 21.64
C PHE A 317 1.18 2.98 20.22
N LEU A 318 1.07 4.26 19.86
CA LEU A 318 1.53 4.76 18.58
C LEU A 318 3.02 4.42 18.34
N VAL A 319 3.90 4.82 19.28
CA VAL A 319 5.34 4.59 19.14
C VAL A 319 5.68 3.10 19.09
N THR A 320 5.07 2.30 19.97
CA THR A 320 5.35 0.86 20.01
C THR A 320 4.76 0.11 18.81
N CYS A 321 3.60 0.52 18.28
CA CYS A 321 3.05 -0.04 17.05
C CYS A 321 3.93 0.28 15.84
N CYS A 322 4.37 1.54 15.68
CA CYS A 322 5.32 1.91 14.63
C CYS A 322 6.61 1.07 14.72
N LEU A 323 7.13 0.85 15.94
CA LEU A 323 8.28 -0.02 16.16
C LEU A 323 8.00 -1.47 15.71
N LEU A 324 6.84 -2.03 16.07
CA LEU A 324 6.48 -3.39 15.66
C LEU A 324 6.30 -3.50 14.13
N ASP A 325 5.73 -2.49 13.48
CA ASP A 325 5.60 -2.42 12.03
C ASP A 325 6.96 -2.38 11.34
N ASP A 326 7.90 -1.58 11.85
CA ASP A 326 9.27 -1.50 11.33
C ASP A 326 10.01 -2.85 11.49
N LEU A 327 9.81 -3.54 12.62
CA LEU A 327 10.33 -4.90 12.81
C LEU A 327 9.71 -5.88 11.81
N LEU A 328 8.38 -5.88 11.69
CA LEU A 328 7.64 -6.77 10.80
C LEU A 328 8.10 -6.58 9.35
N ARG A 329 8.20 -5.33 8.91
CA ARG A 329 8.71 -4.96 7.58
C ARG A 329 10.11 -5.51 7.34
N ALA A 330 11.04 -5.27 8.27
CA ALA A 330 12.43 -5.72 8.11
C ALA A 330 12.54 -7.24 8.04
N ILE A 331 11.75 -7.96 8.83
CA ILE A 331 11.71 -9.43 8.84
C ILE A 331 11.16 -9.97 7.53
N ILE A 332 10.00 -9.46 7.07
CA ILE A 332 9.40 -9.88 5.79
C ILE A 332 10.38 -9.59 4.64
N PHE A 333 10.97 -8.39 4.62
CA PHE A 333 11.92 -8.01 3.57
C PHE A 333 13.15 -8.93 3.53
N ASN A 334 13.68 -9.32 4.70
CA ASN A 334 14.79 -10.28 4.77
C ASN A 334 14.38 -11.69 4.29
N GLN A 335 13.18 -12.16 4.62
CA GLN A 335 12.68 -13.44 4.11
C GLN A 335 12.51 -13.43 2.59
N LEU A 336 11.98 -12.32 2.03
CA LEU A 336 11.86 -12.12 0.59
C LEU A 336 13.22 -11.99 -0.13
N LYS A 337 14.27 -11.55 0.55
CA LYS A 337 15.64 -11.47 0.00
C LYS A 337 16.40 -12.79 0.07
N GLY A 338 16.09 -13.63 1.06
CA GLY A 338 16.80 -14.89 1.34
C GLY A 338 16.54 -16.01 0.34
N THR A 339 15.67 -15.79 -0.64
CA THR A 339 15.37 -16.73 -1.73
C THR A 339 16.52 -16.74 -2.74
N LYS A 340 17.29 -17.83 -2.72
CA LYS A 340 18.39 -18.10 -3.65
C LYS A 340 17.89 -18.54 -5.02
#